data_AF-A0A399CYS0-F1
#
_entry.id   AF-A0A399CYS0-F1
#
_cell.length_a   1.000
_cell.length_b   1.000
_cell.length_c   1.000
_cell.angle_alpha   90.00
_cell.angle_beta   90.00
_cell.angle_gamma   90.00
#
_symmetry.space_group_name_H-M   'P 1'
#
loop_
_entity.id
_entity.type
_entity.pdbx_description
1 polymer ?
#
loop_
_entity_poly.entity_id
_entity_poly.type
_entity_poly.pdbx_seq_one_letter_code
_entity_poly.pdbx_strand_id
1 'polypeptide(L)'
;MEEGIFVPIGFFLAIFAVLYVYWTTRTKERLALIEKGADAGIFKTEPSKYALMKWGIFLIGAAVGVITGYALSSLIDEVVAFFTMIFFFGGVGLVVAHLIINHLSKKE
;
A
#
# COMPACT_ATOMS: atom_id res chain seq x y z
N MET A 1 -21.33 -30.34 18.64
CA MET A 1 -20.03 -29.85 18.15
C MET A 1 -20.31 -29.02 16.90
N GLU A 2 -20.66 -27.73 17.00
CA GLU A 2 -20.99 -26.95 15.79
C GLU A 2 -20.97 -25.41 15.96
N GLU A 3 -20.52 -24.87 17.09
CA GLU A 3 -20.54 -23.40 17.32
C GLU A 3 -19.23 -22.70 16.91
N GLY A 4 -18.13 -23.45 16.74
CA GLY A 4 -16.81 -22.90 16.38
C GLY A 4 -16.66 -22.47 14.92
N ILE A 5 -17.58 -22.87 14.03
CA ILE A 5 -17.49 -22.61 12.58
C ILE A 5 -18.28 -21.35 12.18
N PHE A 6 -19.27 -20.93 12.96
CA PHE A 6 -20.11 -19.78 12.62
C PHE A 6 -19.36 -18.45 12.74
N VAL A 7 -18.46 -18.34 13.73
CA VAL A 7 -17.64 -17.14 13.97
C VAL A 7 -16.74 -16.79 12.78
N PRO A 8 -15.91 -17.71 12.24
CA PRO A 8 -15.09 -17.40 11.08
C PRO A 8 -15.91 -17.08 9.83
N ILE A 9 -17.02 -17.80 9.59
CA ILE A 9 -17.88 -17.54 8.42
C ILE A 9 -18.49 -16.13 8.47
N GLY A 10 -19.00 -15.71 9.63
CA GLY A 10 -19.53 -14.36 9.82
C GLY A 10 -18.47 -13.28 9.60
N PHE A 11 -17.24 -13.52 10.06
CA PHE A 11 -16.12 -12.61 9.87
C PHE A 11 -15.74 -12.44 8.38
N PHE A 12 -15.63 -13.54 7.63
CA PHE A 12 -15.34 -13.49 6.19
C PHE A 12 -16.48 -12.84 5.39
N LEU A 13 -17.75 -13.11 5.75
CA LEU A 13 -18.90 -12.46 5.11
C LEU A 13 -18.95 -10.96 5.39
N ALA A 14 -18.63 -10.52 6.60
CA ALA A 14 -18.59 -9.09 6.94
C ALA A 14 -17.51 -8.36 6.12
N ILE A 15 -16.30 -8.92 6.02
CA ILE A 15 -15.23 -8.35 5.19
C ILE A 15 -15.66 -8.29 3.72
N PHE A 16 -16.24 -9.38 3.20
CA PHE A 16 -16.73 -9.42 1.83
C PHE A 16 -17.83 -8.38 1.58
N ALA A 17 -18.78 -8.23 2.50
CA ALA A 17 -19.86 -7.25 2.39
C ALA A 17 -19.30 -5.81 2.36
N VAL A 18 -18.33 -5.48 3.21
CA VAL A 18 -17.69 -4.16 3.22
C VAL A 18 -16.95 -3.90 1.89
N LEU A 19 -16.17 -4.87 1.40
CA LEU A 19 -15.46 -4.74 0.12
C LEU A 19 -16.42 -4.60 -1.06
N TYR A 20 -17.50 -5.38 -1.07
CA TYR A 20 -18.54 -5.31 -2.10
C TYR A 20 -19.22 -3.94 -2.12
N VAL A 21 -19.60 -3.41 -0.96
CA VAL A 21 -20.20 -2.08 -0.83
C VAL A 21 -19.21 -0.99 -1.23
N TYR A 22 -17.93 -1.13 -0.87
CA TYR A 22 -16.90 -0.18 -1.25
C TYR A 22 -16.71 -0.11 -2.78
N TRP A 23 -16.58 -1.28 -3.44
CA TRP A 23 -16.42 -1.33 -4.90
C TRP A 23 -17.68 -0.90 -5.66
N THR A 24 -18.87 -1.30 -5.19
CA THR A 24 -20.13 -0.91 -5.87
C THR A 24 -20.39 0.59 -5.75
N THR A 25 -20.10 1.20 -4.58
CA THR A 25 -20.27 2.64 -4.35
C THR A 25 -19.38 3.47 -5.29
N ARG A 26 -18.10 3.11 -5.42
CA ARG A 26 -17.17 3.79 -6.34
C ARG A 26 -17.58 3.68 -7.82
N THR A 27 -18.21 2.58 -8.20
CA THR A 27 -18.66 2.37 -9.59
C THR A 27 -19.90 3.21 -9.88
N LYS A 28 -20.82 3.33 -8.92
CA LYS A 28 -22.04 4.14 -9.03
C LYS A 28 -21.74 5.65 -9.03
N GLU A 29 -20.79 6.10 -8.21
CA GLU A 29 -20.31 7.49 -8.21
C GLU A 29 -19.79 7.91 -9.59
N ARG A 30 -18.99 7.06 -10.24
CA ARG A 30 -18.43 7.33 -11.58
C ARG A 30 -19.49 7.36 -12.68
N LEU A 31 -20.50 6.50 -12.60
CA LEU A 31 -21.62 6.49 -13.56
C LEU A 31 -22.51 7.74 -13.41
N ALA A 32 -22.81 8.16 -12.18
CA ALA A 32 -23.61 9.35 -11.92
C ALA A 32 -22.95 10.65 -12.39
N LEU A 33 -21.61 10.69 -12.42
CA LEU A 33 -20.84 11.82 -12.96
C LEU A 33 -20.87 11.88 -14.49
N ILE A 34 -20.86 10.72 -15.17
CA ILE A 34 -21.02 10.62 -16.63
C ILE A 34 -22.44 11.06 -17.06
N GLU A 35 -23.47 10.61 -16.33
CA GLU A 35 -24.87 10.96 -16.61
C GLU A 35 -25.19 12.44 -16.38
N LYS A 36 -24.46 13.12 -15.50
CA LYS A 36 -24.62 14.56 -15.24
C LYS A 36 -23.83 15.49 -16.18
N GLY A 37 -23.15 14.94 -17.18
CA GLY A 37 -22.41 15.74 -18.18
C GLY A 37 -21.24 16.54 -17.60
N ALA A 38 -20.79 16.21 -16.38
CA ALA A 38 -19.59 16.77 -15.79
C ALA A 38 -18.38 16.09 -16.46
N ASP A 39 -17.53 16.90 -17.08
CA ASP A 39 -16.33 16.47 -17.80
C ASP A 39 -15.54 15.43 -16.98
N ALA A 40 -15.51 14.19 -17.48
CA ALA A 40 -14.76 13.07 -16.91
C ALA A 40 -13.23 13.30 -16.94
N GLY A 41 -12.77 14.48 -17.36
CA GLY A 41 -11.41 14.98 -17.21
C GLY A 41 -10.99 15.26 -15.76
N ILE A 42 -11.89 15.59 -14.84
CA ILE A 42 -11.52 15.90 -13.43
C ILE A 42 -11.13 14.65 -12.63
N PHE A 43 -11.55 13.46 -13.07
CA PHE A 43 -11.18 12.17 -12.47
C PHE A 43 -10.07 11.43 -13.21
N LYS A 44 -9.39 12.08 -14.16
CA LYS A 44 -8.05 11.65 -14.57
C LYS A 44 -7.07 12.06 -13.47
N THR A 45 -7.21 11.46 -12.28
CA THR A 45 -6.05 11.24 -11.42
C THR A 45 -5.11 10.41 -12.28
N GLU A 46 -4.10 11.06 -12.84
CA GLU A 46 -3.13 10.40 -13.70
C GLU A 46 -2.69 9.10 -13.02
N PRO A 47 -2.76 7.96 -13.74
CA PRO A 47 -2.61 6.65 -13.16
C PRO A 47 -1.21 6.57 -12.57
N SER A 48 -1.12 6.78 -11.27
CA SER A 48 0.06 6.80 -10.41
C SER A 48 1.38 6.53 -11.15
N LYS A 49 1.80 7.47 -12.01
CA LYS A 49 3.00 7.32 -12.85
C LYS A 49 4.22 7.01 -11.99
N TYR A 50 4.14 7.48 -10.75
CA TYR A 50 5.14 7.36 -9.70
C TYR A 50 4.90 6.22 -8.69
N ALA A 51 3.81 5.45 -8.75
CA ALA A 51 3.61 4.33 -7.81
C ALA A 51 4.62 3.22 -8.06
N LEU A 52 4.94 2.90 -9.31
CA LEU A 52 5.96 1.92 -9.65
C LEU A 52 7.31 2.35 -9.06
N MET A 53 7.63 3.64 -9.17
CA MET A 53 8.85 4.21 -8.60
C MET A 53 8.83 4.19 -7.06
N LYS A 54 7.68 4.48 -6.43
CA LYS A 54 7.50 4.41 -4.98
C LYS A 54 7.75 3.00 -4.44
N TRP A 55 7.13 2.00 -5.07
CA TRP A 55 7.30 0.60 -4.68
C TRP A 55 8.70 0.07 -5.00
N GLY A 56 9.31 0.51 -6.10
CA GLY A 56 10.69 0.15 -6.43
C GLY A 56 11.70 0.61 -5.39
N ILE A 57 11.66 1.88 -4.99
CA ILE A 57 12.57 2.42 -3.96
C ILE A 57 12.31 1.77 -2.59
N PHE A 58 11.05 1.50 -2.25
CA PHE A 58 10.72 0.76 -1.03
C PHE A 58 11.30 -0.66 -1.01
N LEU A 59 11.18 -1.40 -2.11
CA LEU A 59 11.73 -2.76 -2.23
C LEU A 59 13.26 -2.77 -2.14
N ILE A 60 13.92 -1.78 -2.74
CA ILE A 60 15.38 -1.61 -2.61
C ILE A 60 15.76 -1.33 -1.15
N GLY A 61 15.04 -0.42 -0.48
CA GLY A 61 15.24 -0.14 0.95
C GLY A 61 15.04 -1.38 1.82
N ALA A 62 13.98 -2.17 1.56
CA ALA A 62 13.75 -3.43 2.26
C ALA A 62 14.88 -4.44 2.04
N ALA A 63 15.38 -4.58 0.80
CA ALA A 63 16.50 -5.47 0.50
C ALA A 63 17.78 -5.08 1.27
N VAL A 64 18.11 -3.78 1.30
CA VAL A 64 19.24 -3.25 2.10
C VAL A 64 19.01 -3.49 3.59
N GLY A 65 17.77 -3.32 4.07
CA GLY A 65 17.38 -3.62 5.44
C GLY A 65 17.58 -5.08 5.82
N VAL A 66 17.26 -6.03 4.94
CA VAL A 66 17.50 -7.47 5.19
C VAL A 66 19.00 -7.77 5.29
N ILE A 67 19.81 -7.24 4.37
CA ILE A 67 21.27 -7.44 4.38
C ILE A 67 21.89 -6.89 5.68
N THR A 68 21.46 -5.69 6.07
CA THR A 68 21.96 -5.03 7.28
C THR A 68 21.43 -5.71 8.55
N GLY A 69 20.20 -6.21 8.53
CA GLY A 69 19.60 -7.00 9.60
C GLY A 69 20.34 -8.32 9.83
N TYR A 70 20.76 -9.00 8.75
CA TYR A 70 21.58 -10.21 8.87
C TYR A 70 22.95 -9.91 9.50
N ALA A 71 23.60 -8.80 9.14
CA ALA A 71 24.85 -8.39 9.78
C ALA A 71 24.65 -8.09 11.28
N LEU A 72 23.53 -7.47 11.64
CA LEU A 72 23.20 -7.09 13.02
C LEU A 72 22.69 -8.26 13.88
N SER A 73 22.20 -9.34 13.26
CA SER A 73 21.80 -10.59 13.91
C SER A 73 22.92 -11.23 14.74
N SER A 74 24.18 -10.87 14.47
CA SER A 74 25.33 -11.30 15.28
C SER A 74 25.40 -10.63 16.68
N LEU A 75 24.71 -9.51 16.89
CA LEU A 75 24.78 -8.70 18.11
C LEU A 75 23.49 -8.71 18.94
N ILE A 76 22.35 -8.96 18.31
CA ILE A 76 21.02 -8.96 18.92
C ILE A 76 20.21 -10.15 18.41
N ASP A 77 19.07 -10.42 19.06
CA ASP A 77 18.14 -11.45 18.63
C ASP A 77 17.78 -11.30 17.15
N GLU A 78 17.91 -12.41 16.41
CA GLU A 78 17.77 -12.47 14.96
C GLU A 78 16.44 -11.86 14.49
N VAL A 79 15.34 -12.19 15.18
CA VAL A 79 14.01 -11.73 14.82
C VAL A 79 13.92 -10.21 14.98
N VAL A 80 14.43 -9.69 16.10
CA VAL A 80 14.42 -8.25 16.39
C VAL A 80 15.32 -7.50 15.39
N ALA A 81 16.47 -8.06 15.02
CA ALA A 81 17.40 -7.47 14.06
C ALA A 81 16.76 -7.28 12.68
N PHE A 82 16.11 -8.33 12.17
CA PHE A 82 15.44 -8.26 10.88
C PHE A 82 14.24 -7.31 10.91
N PHE A 83 13.38 -7.41 11.92
CA PHE A 83 12.20 -6.53 12.00
C PHE A 83 12.59 -5.06 12.08
N THR A 84 13.57 -4.72 12.92
CA THR A 84 14.03 -3.33 13.08
C THR A 84 14.67 -2.79 11.81
N MET A 85 15.57 -3.54 11.18
CA MET A 85 16.28 -3.06 9.98
C MET A 85 15.39 -2.99 8.74
N ILE A 86 14.45 -3.93 8.56
CA ILE A 86 13.50 -3.87 7.44
C ILE A 86 12.56 -2.67 7.59
N PHE A 87 12.02 -2.42 8.78
CA PHE A 87 11.15 -1.26 9.01
C PHE A 87 11.92 0.05 8.92
N PHE A 88 13.16 0.09 9.42
CA PHE A 88 14.00 1.28 9.37
C PHE A 88 14.37 1.64 7.92
N PHE A 89 15.02 0.73 7.19
CA PHE A 89 15.44 1.00 5.81
C PHE A 89 14.27 1.05 4.82
N GLY A 90 13.23 0.23 5.04
CA GLY A 90 11.98 0.33 4.27
C GLY A 90 11.28 1.67 4.49
N GLY A 91 11.22 2.15 5.74
CA GLY A 91 10.68 3.46 6.09
C GLY A 91 11.45 4.61 5.45
N VAL A 92 12.78 4.60 5.56
CA VAL A 92 13.66 5.58 4.90
C VAL A 92 13.47 5.53 3.38
N GLY A 93 13.37 4.34 2.79
CA GLY A 93 13.10 4.15 1.37
C GLY A 93 11.79 4.82 0.92
N LEU A 94 10.71 4.73 1.71
CA LEU A 94 9.45 5.41 1.41
C LEU A 94 9.56 6.94 1.51
N VAL A 95 10.29 7.46 2.50
CA VAL A 95 10.52 8.91 2.63
C VAL A 95 11.30 9.43 1.43
N VAL A 96 12.38 8.75 1.06
CA VAL A 96 13.19 9.10 -0.12
C VAL A 96 12.36 9.01 -1.41
N ALA A 97 11.54 7.96 -1.54
CA ALA A 97 10.63 7.82 -2.67
C ALA A 97 9.67 9.01 -2.78
N HIS A 98 9.08 9.44 -1.66
CA HIS A 98 8.18 10.59 -1.65
C HIS A 98 8.91 11.88 -2.07
N LEU A 99 10.11 12.11 -1.56
CA LEU A 99 10.92 13.29 -1.93
C LEU A 99 11.27 13.30 -3.42
N ILE A 100 11.73 12.17 -3.98
CA ILE A 100 12.08 12.06 -5.40
C ILE A 100 10.86 12.29 -6.28
N ILE A 101 9.72 11.69 -5.93
CA ILE A 101 8.47 11.85 -6.68
C ILE A 101 8.00 13.31 -6.63
N ASN A 102 8.09 13.96 -5.48
CA ASN A 102 7.71 15.37 -5.33
C ASN A 102 8.63 16.29 -6.16
N HIS A 103 9.92 15.99 -6.24
CA HIS A 103 10.85 16.72 -7.09
C HIS A 103 10.58 16.51 -8.59
N LEU A 104 10.23 15.31 -9.01
CA LEU A 104 9.86 15.01 -10.40
C LEU A 104 8.55 15.69 -10.79
N SER A 105 7.55 15.67 -9.90
CA SER A 105 6.26 16.34 -10.10
C SER A 105 6.36 17.86 -10.19
N LYS A 106 7.41 18.47 -9.63
CA LYS A 106 7.63 19.93 -9.71
C LYS A 106 8.34 20.37 -10.99
N LYS A 107 8.89 19.41 -11.75
CA LYS A 107 9.67 19.65 -12.96
C LYS A 107 8.85 19.43 -14.24
N GLU A 108 7.72 18.72 -14.13
CA GLU A 108 6.63 18.73 -15.10
C GLU A 108 5.72 19.95 -14.85
#